data_AF-A0A2V9Q845-F1
#
_entry.id   AF-A0A2V9Q845-F1
#
_cell.length_a   1.000
_cell.length_b   1.000
_cell.length_c   1.000
_cell.angle_alpha   90.00
_cell.angle_beta   90.00
_cell.angle_gamma   90.00
#
_symmetry.space_group_name_H-M   'P 1'
#
loop_
_entity.id
_entity.type
_entity.pdbx_description
1 polymer ?
#
loop_
_entity_poly.entity_id
_entity_poly.type
_entity_poly.pdbx_seq_one_letter_code
_entity_poly.pdbx_strand_id
1 'polypeptide(L)' 'MPPISASEQKIIDLSAKVVALQDTPEFWPAVQALRDAIHDHVSSTRKKVSDLAFLVANESKSNAAD' A
#
# COMPACT_ATOMS: atom_id res chain seq x y z
N MET A 1 -17.68 -3.08 5.64
CA MET A 1 -16.45 -2.43 5.17
C MET A 1 -15.29 -3.24 5.71
N PRO A 2 -14.30 -3.67 4.90
CA PRO A 2 -13.13 -4.35 5.43
C PRO A 2 -12.38 -3.42 6.40
N PRO A 3 -11.72 -3.96 7.44
CA PRO A 3 -10.94 -3.17 8.37
C PRO A 3 -9.76 -2.48 7.65
N ILE A 4 -9.47 -1.24 8.04
CA ILE A 4 -8.34 -0.46 7.54
C ILE A 4 -7.04 -1.14 7.99
N SER A 5 -6.15 -1.42 7.05
CA SER A 5 -4.83 -1.97 7.34
C SER A 5 -3.91 -0.91 7.97
N ALA A 6 -2.88 -1.35 8.69
CA ALA A 6 -1.91 -0.44 9.30
C ALA A 6 -1.22 0.49 8.27
N SER A 7 -0.99 0.01 7.05
CA SER A 7 -0.43 0.83 5.97
C SER A 7 -1.39 1.91 5.49
N GLU A 8 -2.68 1.58 5.36
CA GLU A 8 -3.72 2.55 4.99
C GLU A 8 -3.91 3.58 6.10
N GLN A 9 -3.91 3.15 7.36
CA GLN A 9 -3.97 4.08 8.51
C GLN A 9 -2.77 5.05 8.51
N LYS A 10 -1.56 4.55 8.25
CA LYS A 10 -0.36 5.40 8.14
C LYS A 10 -0.49 6.46 7.03
N ILE A 11 -1.08 6.09 5.88
CA ILE A 11 -1.32 7.04 4.77
C ILE A 11 -2.34 8.11 5.19
N ILE A 12 -3.41 7.72 5.90
CA ILE A 12 -4.41 8.65 6.44
C ILE A 12 -3.75 9.64 7.40
N ASP A 13 -2.95 9.15 8.36
CA ASP A 13 -2.28 9.99 9.35
C ASP A 13 -1.30 10.96 8.70
N LEU A 14 -0.52 10.50 7.70
CA LEU A 14 0.39 11.35 6.95
C LEU A 14 -0.34 12.38 6.09
N SER A 15 -1.51 12.04 5.56
CA SER A 15 -2.34 12.98 4.80
C SER A 15 -2.82 14.13 5.71
N ALA A 16 -3.31 13.79 6.91
CA ALA A 16 -3.68 14.80 7.92
C ALA A 16 -2.47 15.67 8.32
N LYS A 17 -1.30 15.05 8.47
CA LYS A 17 -0.06 15.76 8.80
C LYS A 17 0.38 16.74 7.71
N VAL A 18 0.25 16.38 6.44
CA VAL A 18 0.56 17.28 5.30
C VAL A 18 -0.34 18.52 5.34
N VAL A 19 -1.65 18.34 5.57
CA VAL A 19 -2.60 19.45 5.69
C VAL A 19 -2.25 20.36 6.87
N ALA A 20 -1.91 19.77 8.03
CA ALA A 20 -1.56 20.53 9.22
C ALA A 20 -0.26 21.34 9.08
N LEU A 21 0.65 20.93 8.20
CA LEU A 21 1.98 21.53 8.03
C LEU A 21 2.08 22.41 6.77
N GLN A 22 0.98 22.71 6.08
CA GLN A 22 0.98 23.37 4.77
C GLN A 22 1.77 24.70 4.71
N ASP A 23 1.80 25.44 5.82
CA ASP A 23 2.43 26.76 5.93
C ASP A 23 3.75 26.72 6.72
N THR A 24 4.29 25.52 6.97
CA THR A 24 5.52 25.34 7.74
C THR A 24 6.66 24.79 6.86
N PRO A 25 7.93 24.99 7.26
CA PRO A 25 9.07 24.42 6.54
C PRO A 25 9.03 22.88 6.43
N GLU A 26 8.30 22.21 7.33
CA GLU A 26 8.12 20.76 7.37
C GLU A 26 7.10 20.23 6.35
N PHE A 27 6.43 21.10 5.58
CA PHE A 27 5.48 20.70 4.55
C PHE A 27 6.08 19.71 3.55
N TRP A 28 7.19 20.09 2.91
CA TRP A 28 7.85 19.26 1.89
C TRP A 28 8.35 17.91 2.44
N PRO A 29 9.01 17.86 3.60
CA PRO A 29 9.31 16.60 4.28
C PRO A 29 8.06 15.72 4.55
N ALA A 30 6.93 16.32 4.96
CA ALA A 30 5.69 15.58 5.20
C ALA A 30 5.08 15.03 3.91
N VAL A 31 5.09 15.81 2.82
CA VAL A 31 4.65 15.38 1.48
C VAL A 31 5.51 14.22 0.98
N GLN A 32 6.84 14.31 1.19
CA GLN A 32 7.77 13.25 0.82
C GLN A 32 7.46 11.95 1.57
N ALA A 33 7.24 12.03 2.89
CA ALA A 33 6.89 10.86 3.71
C ALA A 33 5.54 10.24 3.28
N LEU A 34 4.54 11.06 2.93
CA LEU A 34 3.26 10.58 2.41
C LEU A 34 3.43 9.84 1.08
N ARG A 35 4.18 10.43 0.15
CA ARG A 35 4.47 9.82 -1.16
C ARG A 35 5.13 8.45 -1.01
N ASP A 36 6.14 8.37 -0.15
CA ASP A 36 6.90 7.14 0.06
C ASP A 36 5.99 6.06 0.68
N ALA A 37 5.15 6.42 1.65
CA ALA A 37 4.19 5.50 2.25
C ALA A 37 3.16 4.95 1.23
N ILE A 38 2.66 5.80 0.33
CA ILE A 38 1.76 5.39 -0.75
C ILE A 38 2.48 4.43 -1.71
N HIS A 39 3.70 4.77 -2.12
CA HIS A 39 4.48 3.96 -3.04
C HIS A 39 4.77 2.56 -2.47
N ASP A 40 5.17 2.48 -1.20
CA ASP A 40 5.43 1.22 -0.50
C ASP A 40 4.16 0.37 -0.40
N HIS A 41 3.02 0.97 -0.06
CA HIS A 41 1.75 0.27 0.01
C HIS A 41 1.35 -0.31 -1.34
N VAL A 42 1.40 0.48 -2.41
CA VAL A 42 1.06 0.03 -3.77
C VAL A 42 2.03 -1.08 -4.23
N SER A 43 3.33 -0.93 -3.97
CA SER A 43 4.33 -1.93 -4.34
C SER A 43 4.12 -3.26 -3.61
N SER A 44 3.84 -3.21 -2.30
CA SER A 44 3.51 -4.38 -1.49
C SER A 44 2.25 -5.08 -2.00
N THR A 45 1.19 -4.32 -2.29
CA THR A 45 -0.07 -4.87 -2.81
C THR A 45 0.13 -5.52 -4.17
N ARG A 46 0.89 -4.88 -5.09
CA ARG A 46 1.23 -5.49 -6.39
C ARG A 46 1.97 -6.82 -6.23
N LYS A 47 2.93 -6.88 -5.30
CA LYS A 47 3.64 -8.13 -5.00
C LYS A 47 2.68 -9.22 -4.51
N LYS A 48 1.83 -8.92 -3.53
CA LYS A 48 0.84 -9.89 -3.01
C LYS A 48 -0.09 -10.41 -4.11
N VAL A 49 -0.57 -9.52 -4.98
CA VAL A 49 -1.41 -9.91 -6.13
C VAL A 49 -0.63 -10.81 -7.09
N SER A 50 0.63 -10.49 -7.38
CA SER A 50 1.49 -11.34 -8.22
C SER A 50 1.72 -12.73 -7.59
N ASP A 51 1.99 -12.80 -6.29
CA ASP A 51 2.20 -14.05 -5.57
C ASP A 51 0.92 -14.90 -5.58
N LEU A 52 -0.25 -14.29 -5.36
CA LEU A 52 -1.55 -14.96 -5.45
C LEU A 52 -1.84 -15.46 -6.87
N ALA A 53 -1.57 -14.64 -7.90
CA ALA A 53 -1.75 -15.06 -9.29
C ALA A 53 -0.88 -16.27 -9.64
N PHE A 54 0.35 -16.32 -9.13
CA PHE A 54 1.24 -17.47 -9.28
C PHE A 54 0.71 -18.73 -8.57
N LEU A 55 0.21 -18.58 -7.34
CA LEU A 55 -0.41 -19.69 -6.59
C LEU A 55 -1.63 -20.25 -7.32
N VAL A 56 -2.56 -19.39 -7.75
CA VAL A 56 -3.75 -19.79 -8.50
C VAL A 56 -3.38 -20.50 -9.81
N ALA A 57 -2.38 -20.01 -10.53
CA ALA A 57 -1.90 -20.64 -11.76
C ALA A 57 -1.31 -22.04 -11.50
N ASN A 58 -0.63 -22.25 -10.37
CA ASN A 58 -0.07 -23.54 -10.00
C ASN A 58 -1.15 -24.52 -9.52
N GLU A 59 -2.10 -24.06 -8.71
CA GLU A 59 -3.26 -24.88 -8.28
C GLU A 59 -4.11 -25.30 -9.49
N SER A 60 -4.31 -24.39 -10.46
CA SER A 60 -5.05 -24.69 -11.69
C SER A 60 -4.36 -25.76 -12.56
N LYS A 61 -3.02 -25.84 -12.55
CA LYS A 61 -2.28 -26.89 -13.25
C LYS A 61 -2.33 -28.23 -12.51
N SER A 62 -2.34 -28.21 -11.18
CA SER A 62 -2.45 -29.42 -10.35
C SER A 62 -3.82 -30.08 -10.52
N ASN A 63 -4.91 -29.29 -10.46
CA ASN A 63 -6.29 -29.79 -10.60
C ASN A 63 -6.67 -30.16 -12.05
N ALA A 64 -5.84 -29.83 -13.05
CA ALA A 64 -6.04 -30.26 -14.43
C ALA A 64 -5.33 -31.59 -14.74
N ALA A 65 -4.52 -32.10 -13.82
CA ALA A 65 -3.75 -33.34 -13.94
C ALA A 65 -4.31 -34.50 -13.10
N ASP A 66 -5.22 -34.21 -12.15
CA ASP A 66 -6.10 -35.17 -11.46
C ASP A 66 -7.46 -35.28 -12.17
#